data_AF-A0A0G0BE07-F1
#
_entry.id   AF-A0A0G0BE07-F1
#
_cell.length_a   1.000
_cell.length_b   1.000
_cell.length_c   1.000
_cell.angle_alpha   90.00
_cell.angle_beta   90.00
_cell.angle_gamma   90.00
#
_symmetry.space_group_name_H-M   'P 1'
#
loop_
_entity.id
_entity.type
_entity.pdbx_description
1 polymer ?
#
loop_
_entity_poly.entity_id
_entity_poly.type
_entity_poly.pdbx_seq_one_letter_code
_entity_poly.pdbx_strand_id
1 'polypeptide(L)'
;MESKRESFYALVIARKRGFWTTDVCTAYFPRRLLMSSNANKAEQFLYAFSGIFLIALKRPKVLILGTSTKIVTFYAFLRKIGLLKKLKIITDKQYIPEKEVRYIDKIIVYSPGEIEQYSDDLKNKFIFLHYPSKTELVSVKKNKISAEYIFCGGSNMRDHKSFLEAIIDLPVRAVLVTDKPLSSKAPSNCKVFGRLPLDEYISIMADSLFVVVPLFQSKLPHGHCDISSALSLGKPVITTRGASADSYIEEGLTQKIFLTMSMQKKFLVYAIT
;
A
#
# COMPACT_ATOMS: atom_id res chain seq x y z
N MET A 1 -3.29 23.10 -25.31
CA MET A 1 -3.81 22.87 -23.94
C MET A 1 -2.67 22.93 -22.90
N GLU A 2 -1.67 23.79 -23.12
CA GLU A 2 -0.38 23.80 -22.40
C GLU A 2 -0.19 24.98 -21.44
N SER A 3 -0.94 26.08 -21.57
CA SER A 3 -0.67 27.30 -20.78
C SER A 3 -1.27 27.34 -19.38
N LYS A 4 -1.95 26.28 -18.91
CA LYS A 4 -2.52 26.19 -17.54
C LYS A 4 -1.73 25.30 -16.57
N ARG A 5 -0.68 24.60 -17.00
CA ARG A 5 0.12 23.72 -16.10
C ARG A 5 1.23 24.43 -15.34
N GLU A 6 1.54 25.68 -15.65
CA GLU A 6 2.60 26.44 -14.94
C GLU A 6 2.19 26.88 -13.52
N SER A 7 0.90 26.87 -13.16
CA SER A 7 0.43 27.45 -11.89
C SER A 7 0.50 26.52 -10.67
N PHE A 8 0.72 25.22 -10.87
CA PHE A 8 0.78 24.23 -9.79
C PHE A 8 2.21 23.68 -9.63
N TYR A 9 3.01 24.37 -8.81
CA TYR A 9 4.33 23.88 -8.44
C TYR A 9 4.29 23.09 -7.12
N ALA A 10 4.29 21.76 -7.24
CA ALA A 10 4.53 20.83 -6.14
C ALA A 10 5.96 20.28 -6.20
N LEU A 11 6.60 20.18 -5.04
CA LEU A 11 7.87 19.47 -4.85
C LEU A 11 7.59 18.15 -4.13
N VAL A 12 8.06 17.03 -4.69
CA VAL A 12 7.99 15.73 -4.02
C VAL A 12 9.35 15.37 -3.47
N ILE A 13 9.40 14.91 -2.22
CA ILE A 13 10.57 14.27 -1.63
C ILE A 13 10.15 12.89 -1.17
N ALA A 14 10.66 11.84 -1.81
CA ALA A 14 10.21 10.48 -1.58
C ALA A 14 11.35 9.47 -1.74
N ARG A 15 11.08 8.22 -1.35
CA ARG A 15 11.96 7.10 -1.69
C ARG A 15 11.67 6.60 -3.10
N LYS A 16 12.69 6.13 -3.80
CA LYS A 16 12.62 5.53 -5.14
C LYS A 16 12.00 4.13 -5.09
N ARG A 17 10.74 4.06 -4.64
CA ARG A 17 9.95 2.83 -4.51
C ARG A 17 8.46 3.11 -4.66
N GLY A 18 7.71 2.10 -5.10
CA GLY A 18 6.25 2.14 -5.15
C GLY A 18 5.71 3.21 -6.10
N PHE A 19 4.59 3.82 -5.74
CA PHE A 19 3.91 4.85 -6.55
C PHE A 19 4.85 5.99 -7.01
N TRP A 20 5.81 6.39 -6.18
CA TRP A 20 6.69 7.52 -6.48
C TRP A 20 7.61 7.31 -7.69
N THR A 21 7.72 6.07 -8.19
CA THR A 21 8.53 5.71 -9.37
C THR A 21 7.70 5.43 -10.62
N THR A 22 6.36 5.52 -10.58
CA THR A 22 5.51 5.26 -11.75
C THR A 22 5.59 6.40 -12.78
N ASP A 23 5.28 6.08 -14.03
CA ASP A 23 5.16 7.07 -15.11
C ASP A 23 4.03 8.06 -14.84
N VAL A 24 2.93 7.59 -14.25
CA VAL A 24 1.83 8.42 -13.77
C VAL A 24 2.35 9.48 -12.80
N CYS A 25 3.09 9.07 -11.76
CA CYS A 25 3.67 10.01 -10.81
C CYS A 25 4.65 10.98 -11.50
N THR A 26 5.43 10.51 -12.47
CA THR A 26 6.36 11.34 -13.24
C THR A 26 5.65 12.43 -14.04
N ALA A 27 4.54 12.09 -14.69
CA ALA A 27 3.74 13.01 -15.49
C ALA A 27 3.05 14.09 -14.66
N TYR A 28 2.53 13.73 -13.48
CA TYR A 28 1.84 14.67 -12.59
C TYR A 28 2.78 15.47 -11.67
N PHE A 29 3.92 14.90 -11.31
CA PHE A 29 4.89 15.50 -10.41
C PHE A 29 6.29 15.46 -11.04
N PRO A 30 6.60 16.34 -12.01
CA PRO A 30 7.89 16.32 -12.69
C PRO A 30 9.06 16.73 -11.79
N ARG A 31 8.81 17.48 -10.71
CA ARG A 31 9.85 18.00 -9.81
C ARG A 31 9.90 17.17 -8.53
N ARG A 32 10.82 16.20 -8.50
CA ARG A 32 10.95 15.23 -7.41
C ARG A 32 12.40 15.05 -7.00
N LEU A 33 12.62 14.87 -5.70
CA LEU A 33 13.84 14.36 -5.11
C LEU A 33 13.59 12.93 -4.64
N LEU A 34 14.12 11.95 -5.38
CA LEU A 34 13.95 10.53 -5.10
C LEU A 34 15.23 9.95 -4.51
N MET A 35 15.22 9.71 -3.19
CA MET A 35 16.32 9.02 -2.51
C MET A 35 16.23 7.51 -2.74
N SER A 36 17.32 6.79 -2.50
CA SER A 36 17.37 5.33 -2.61
C SER A 36 16.31 4.64 -1.72
N SER A 37 15.85 3.45 -2.13
CA SER A 37 14.83 2.68 -1.40
C SER A 37 15.23 2.40 0.06
N ASN A 38 16.53 2.19 0.27
CA ASN A 38 17.16 1.88 1.56
C ASN A 38 18.02 3.05 2.06
N ALA A 39 17.61 4.29 1.78
CA ALA A 39 18.38 5.48 2.11
C ALA A 39 18.84 5.51 3.57
N ASN A 40 20.16 5.61 3.76
CA ASN A 40 20.79 5.70 5.06
C ASN A 40 20.56 7.11 5.68
N LYS A 41 21.07 7.34 6.90
CA LYS A 41 20.87 8.63 7.59
C LYS A 41 21.50 9.81 6.85
N ALA A 42 22.68 9.62 6.25
CA ALA A 42 23.40 10.67 5.52
C ALA A 42 22.65 11.06 4.24
N GLU A 43 22.15 10.08 3.49
CA GLU A 43 21.32 10.32 2.32
C GLU A 43 20.00 11.02 2.70
N GLN A 44 19.33 10.57 3.75
CA GLN A 44 18.12 11.24 4.25
C GLN A 44 18.39 12.70 4.63
N PHE A 45 19.52 12.97 5.28
CA PHE A 45 19.94 14.33 5.63
C PHE A 45 20.19 15.16 4.37
N LEU A 46 21.00 14.67 3.43
CA LEU A 46 21.30 15.34 2.18
C LEU A 46 20.02 15.73 1.44
N TYR A 47 19.09 14.79 1.26
CA TYR A 47 17.82 15.05 0.57
C TYR A 47 16.90 16.00 1.33
N ALA A 48 16.91 15.98 2.67
CA ALA A 48 16.17 16.95 3.46
C ALA A 48 16.70 18.37 3.24
N PHE A 49 18.02 18.56 3.21
CA PHE A 49 18.65 19.86 2.96
C PHE A 49 18.52 20.32 1.50
N SER A 50 18.71 19.43 0.53
CA SER A 50 18.45 19.72 -0.88
C SER A 50 17.00 20.16 -1.10
N GLY A 51 16.05 19.56 -0.36
CA GLY A 51 14.66 19.99 -0.37
C GLY A 51 14.46 21.42 0.12
N ILE A 52 15.11 21.83 1.23
CA ILE A 52 15.08 23.22 1.70
C ILE A 52 15.63 24.17 0.64
N PHE A 53 16.77 23.84 0.05
CA PHE A 53 17.40 24.65 -0.99
C PHE A 53 16.47 24.83 -2.20
N LEU A 54 15.84 23.76 -2.67
CA LEU A 54 14.84 23.84 -3.74
C LEU A 54 13.61 24.64 -3.36
N ILE A 55 13.15 24.54 -2.10
CA ILE A 55 12.02 25.34 -1.61
C ILE A 55 12.37 26.83 -1.65
N ALA A 56 13.56 27.21 -1.20
CA ALA A 56 14.02 28.60 -1.23
C ALA A 56 14.15 29.14 -2.66
N LEU A 57 14.74 28.35 -3.56
CA LEU A 57 15.04 28.76 -4.93
C LEU A 57 13.81 28.79 -5.83
N LYS A 58 12.94 27.78 -5.73
CA LYS A 58 11.84 27.57 -6.68
C LYS A 58 10.47 27.92 -6.09
N ARG A 59 10.37 28.10 -4.77
CA ARG A 59 9.16 28.51 -4.04
C ARG A 59 7.90 27.67 -4.38
N PRO A 60 7.93 26.34 -4.15
CA PRO A 60 6.74 25.51 -4.33
C PRO A 60 5.60 25.96 -3.42
N LYS A 61 4.37 25.75 -3.89
CA LYS A 61 3.17 25.96 -3.08
C LYS A 61 2.84 24.72 -2.23
N VAL A 62 3.26 23.55 -2.69
CA VAL A 62 2.99 22.25 -2.06
C VAL A 62 4.28 21.44 -1.96
N LEU A 63 4.50 20.84 -0.80
CA LEU A 63 5.53 19.85 -0.53
C LEU A 63 4.86 18.52 -0.19
N ILE A 64 5.21 17.48 -0.94
CA ILE A 64 4.73 16.12 -0.74
C ILE A 64 5.86 15.26 -0.21
N LEU A 65 5.65 14.65 0.97
CA LEU A 65 6.66 13.84 1.66
C LEU A 65 6.27 12.37 1.65
N GLY A 66 6.86 11.60 0.73
CA GLY A 66 6.73 10.14 0.58
C GLY A 66 7.87 9.35 1.24
N THR A 67 8.43 9.87 2.34
CA THR A 67 9.80 9.56 2.80
C THR A 67 9.80 8.79 4.14
N SER A 68 10.51 9.21 5.18
CA SER A 68 10.54 8.66 6.54
C SER A 68 9.87 9.62 7.52
N THR A 69 9.37 9.10 8.64
CA THR A 69 8.74 9.94 9.69
C THR A 69 9.71 11.01 10.18
N LYS A 70 11.03 10.73 10.23
CA LYS A 70 12.05 11.70 10.63
C LYS A 70 12.09 12.93 9.71
N ILE A 71 12.00 12.73 8.39
CA ILE A 71 11.99 13.85 7.44
C ILE A 71 10.68 14.61 7.57
N VAL A 72 9.55 13.93 7.74
CA VAL A 72 8.25 14.60 7.99
C VAL A 72 8.31 15.47 9.25
N THR A 73 8.80 14.93 10.36
CA THR A 73 9.00 15.66 11.62
C THR A 73 9.95 16.85 11.46
N PHE A 74 11.03 16.71 10.69
CA PHE A 74 11.93 17.82 10.39
C PHE A 74 11.22 18.96 9.67
N TYR A 75 10.46 18.68 8.61
CA TYR A 75 9.71 19.71 7.88
C TYR A 75 8.57 20.31 8.73
N ALA A 76 7.91 19.51 9.56
CA ALA A 76 6.92 20.00 10.53
C ALA A 76 7.56 20.96 11.54
N PHE A 77 8.76 20.66 12.04
CA PHE A 77 9.52 21.54 12.91
C PHE A 77 9.90 22.86 12.21
N LEU A 78 10.38 22.82 10.97
CA LEU A 78 10.69 24.03 10.20
C LEU A 78 9.45 24.92 9.99
N ARG A 79 8.28 24.31 9.81
CA ARG A 79 7.01 25.05 9.74
C ARG A 79 6.64 25.65 11.10
N LYS A 80 6.82 24.89 12.19
CA LYS A 80 6.58 25.35 13.57
C LYS A 80 7.38 26.61 13.90
N ILE A 81 8.66 26.67 13.53
CA ILE A 81 9.52 27.85 13.76
C ILE A 81 9.30 28.98 12.74
N GLY A 82 8.40 28.78 11.77
CA GLY A 82 7.93 29.83 10.87
C GLY A 82 8.59 29.88 9.50
N LEU A 83 9.59 29.03 9.22
CA LEU A 83 10.33 29.07 7.95
C LEU A 83 9.50 28.62 6.74
N LEU A 84 8.46 27.78 6.98
CA LEU A 84 7.64 27.17 5.93
C LEU A 84 6.15 27.55 6.02
N LYS A 85 5.79 28.68 6.63
CA LYS A 85 4.38 29.06 6.91
C LYS A 85 3.45 29.01 5.69
N LYS A 86 3.95 29.44 4.53
CA LYS A 86 3.17 29.53 3.27
C LYS A 86 3.14 28.22 2.47
N LEU A 87 3.95 27.23 2.86
CA LEU A 87 4.08 25.96 2.15
C LEU A 87 3.07 24.96 2.68
N LYS A 88 2.24 24.40 1.78
CA LYS A 88 1.37 23.28 2.14
C LYS A 88 2.20 22.00 2.23
N ILE A 89 2.09 21.26 3.33
CA ILE A 89 2.78 19.99 3.57
C ILE A 89 1.76 18.86 3.53
N ILE A 90 1.99 17.91 2.62
CA ILE A 90 1.20 16.69 2.46
C ILE A 90 2.12 15.49 2.63
N THR A 91 1.66 14.42 3.27
CA THR A 91 2.45 13.20 3.43
C THR A 91 1.58 11.95 3.42
N ASP A 92 2.16 10.81 3.03
CA ASP A 92 1.57 9.48 3.14
C ASP A 92 2.15 8.69 4.32
N LYS A 93 2.85 9.37 5.24
CA LYS A 93 3.50 8.71 6.37
C LYS A 93 2.51 8.42 7.49
N GLN A 94 2.63 7.19 7.98
CA GLN A 94 1.90 6.65 9.10
C GLN A 94 2.65 6.96 10.41
N TYR A 95 1.93 6.91 11.54
CA TYR A 95 2.49 7.05 12.89
C TYR A 95 3.26 8.36 13.13
N ILE A 96 2.74 9.47 12.58
CA ILE A 96 3.28 10.79 12.88
C ILE A 96 2.76 11.20 14.26
N PRO A 97 3.60 11.64 15.21
CA PRO A 97 3.11 12.02 16.53
C PRO A 97 2.24 13.29 16.44
N GLU A 98 1.23 13.38 17.32
CA GLU A 98 0.19 14.43 17.26
C GLU A 98 0.75 15.86 17.24
N LYS A 99 1.82 16.11 18.01
CA LYS A 99 2.48 17.41 18.08
C LYS A 99 3.02 17.86 16.71
N GLU A 100 3.43 16.94 15.85
CA GLU A 100 3.86 17.22 14.49
C GLU A 100 2.67 17.33 13.52
N VAL A 101 1.63 16.52 13.69
CA VAL A 101 0.42 16.53 12.83
C VAL A 101 -0.20 17.92 12.74
N ARG A 102 -0.16 18.70 13.84
CA ARG A 102 -0.63 20.10 13.89
C ARG A 102 0.00 20.99 12.80
N TYR A 103 1.23 20.70 12.40
CA TYR A 103 2.00 21.47 11.41
C TYR A 103 1.96 20.85 10.00
N ILE A 104 1.14 19.83 9.78
CA ILE A 104 0.91 19.21 8.48
C ILE A 104 -0.47 19.64 7.98
N ASP A 105 -0.63 19.89 6.68
CA ASP A 105 -1.95 20.28 6.13
C ASP A 105 -2.82 19.05 5.92
N LYS A 106 -2.26 18.01 5.26
CA LYS A 106 -2.95 16.77 4.99
C LYS A 106 -2.07 15.53 5.13
N ILE A 107 -2.63 14.46 5.67
CA ILE A 107 -2.00 13.15 5.81
C ILE A 107 -2.87 12.13 5.09
N ILE A 108 -2.30 11.46 4.10
CA ILE A 108 -2.94 10.38 3.35
C ILE A 108 -2.77 9.10 4.15
N VAL A 109 -3.88 8.43 4.43
CA VAL A 109 -3.92 7.13 5.10
C VAL A 109 -4.62 6.11 4.20
N TYR A 110 -4.35 4.83 4.44
CA TYR A 110 -4.82 3.73 3.60
C TYR A 110 -5.81 2.81 4.33
N SER A 111 -6.11 3.13 5.59
CA SER A 111 -7.19 2.55 6.39
C SER A 111 -7.85 3.65 7.24
N PRO A 112 -9.19 3.73 7.30
CA PRO A 112 -9.88 4.63 8.21
C PRO A 112 -9.51 4.40 9.69
N GLY A 113 -9.17 3.16 10.06
CA GLY A 113 -8.71 2.82 11.42
C GLY A 113 -7.39 3.48 11.83
N GLU A 114 -6.63 4.06 10.90
CA GLU A 114 -5.49 4.92 11.20
C GLU A 114 -5.92 6.27 11.78
N ILE A 115 -7.04 6.81 11.31
CA ILE A 115 -7.59 8.11 11.72
C ILE A 115 -8.11 8.03 13.16
N GLU A 116 -8.69 6.89 13.53
CA GLU A 116 -9.24 6.64 14.87
C GLU A 116 -8.20 6.68 15.99
N GLN A 117 -6.91 6.61 15.66
CA GLN A 117 -5.81 6.65 16.64
C GLN A 117 -5.45 8.07 17.09
N TYR A 118 -6.05 9.09 16.47
CA TYR A 118 -5.74 10.49 16.72
C TYR A 118 -6.87 11.21 17.43
N SER A 119 -6.52 12.25 18.20
CA SER A 119 -7.49 13.15 18.82
C SER A 119 -8.45 13.78 17.80
N ASP A 120 -9.70 14.03 18.20
CA ASP A 120 -10.77 14.50 17.30
C ASP A 120 -10.42 15.81 16.57
N ASP A 121 -9.70 16.72 17.22
CA ASP A 121 -9.25 17.99 16.64
C ASP A 121 -8.26 17.81 15.47
N LEU A 122 -7.61 16.65 15.38
CA LEU A 122 -6.63 16.35 14.33
C LEU A 122 -7.20 15.51 13.19
N LYS A 123 -8.37 14.86 13.37
CA LYS A 123 -8.94 13.96 12.37
C LYS A 123 -9.18 14.63 11.01
N ASN A 124 -9.49 15.94 11.01
CA ASN A 124 -9.67 16.72 9.78
C ASN A 124 -8.38 16.89 8.93
N LYS A 125 -7.21 16.55 9.48
CA LYS A 125 -5.92 16.53 8.76
C LYS A 125 -5.79 15.28 7.90
N PHE A 126 -6.57 14.23 8.16
CA PHE A 126 -6.41 12.97 7.46
C PHE A 126 -7.33 12.89 6.25
N ILE A 127 -6.87 12.22 5.20
CA ILE A 127 -7.64 11.86 4.02
C ILE A 127 -7.40 10.37 3.78
N PHE A 128 -8.49 9.60 3.75
CA PHE A 128 -8.44 8.22 3.33
C PHE A 128 -8.37 8.14 1.80
N LEU A 129 -7.39 7.39 1.29
CA LEU A 129 -7.30 7.01 -0.12
C LEU A 129 -6.99 5.52 -0.22
N HIS A 130 -7.49 4.86 -1.26
CA HIS A 130 -7.09 3.50 -1.57
C HIS A 130 -5.60 3.43 -1.93
N TYR A 131 -4.94 2.35 -1.51
CA TYR A 131 -3.52 2.15 -1.75
C TYR A 131 -3.26 1.93 -3.25
N PRO A 132 -2.27 2.59 -3.85
CA PRO A 132 -1.96 2.45 -5.27
C PRO A 132 -1.46 1.03 -5.59
N SER A 133 -2.00 0.44 -6.65
CA SER A 133 -1.69 -0.94 -7.05
C SER A 133 -0.24 -1.10 -7.51
N LYS A 134 0.36 -2.26 -7.24
CA LYS A 134 1.69 -2.60 -7.78
C LYS A 134 1.64 -3.02 -9.25
N THR A 135 0.47 -3.29 -9.80
CA THR A 135 0.32 -3.64 -11.22
C THR A 135 0.76 -2.50 -12.14
N GLU A 136 0.75 -1.25 -11.66
CA GLU A 136 1.28 -0.09 -12.41
C GLU A 136 2.81 -0.11 -12.56
N LEU A 137 3.50 -0.97 -11.79
CA LEU A 137 4.95 -1.05 -11.77
C LEU A 137 5.50 -2.12 -12.71
N VAL A 138 4.62 -2.97 -13.28
CA VAL A 138 5.03 -4.13 -14.08
C VAL A 138 4.09 -4.34 -15.26
N SER A 139 4.63 -4.76 -16.39
CA SER A 139 3.81 -5.21 -17.51
C SER A 139 3.25 -6.59 -17.20
N VAL A 140 1.94 -6.69 -16.98
CA VAL A 140 1.29 -7.97 -16.73
C VAL A 140 1.00 -8.66 -18.06
N LYS A 141 1.73 -9.74 -18.35
CA LYS A 141 1.34 -10.67 -19.41
C LYS A 141 0.26 -11.59 -18.85
N LYS A 142 -1.01 -11.34 -19.21
CA LYS A 142 -2.08 -12.30 -18.90
C LYS A 142 -1.85 -13.56 -19.72
N ASN A 143 -1.65 -14.70 -19.07
CA ASN A 143 -1.66 -15.96 -19.79
C ASN A 143 -3.11 -16.31 -20.17
N LYS A 144 -3.31 -16.82 -21.39
CA LYS A 144 -4.64 -17.23 -21.91
C LYS A 144 -5.14 -18.57 -21.32
N ILE A 145 -4.39 -19.16 -20.39
CA ILE A 145 -4.71 -20.48 -19.82
C ILE A 145 -5.77 -20.30 -18.73
N SER A 146 -6.72 -21.23 -18.64
CA SER A 146 -7.68 -21.27 -17.53
C SER A 146 -6.92 -21.33 -16.20
N ALA A 147 -7.19 -20.39 -15.31
CA ALA A 147 -6.63 -20.40 -13.96
C ALA A 147 -7.03 -21.70 -13.25
N GLU A 148 -6.07 -22.45 -12.69
CA GLU A 148 -6.35 -23.71 -11.97
C GLU A 148 -5.76 -23.70 -10.54
N TYR A 149 -5.56 -22.52 -9.96
CA TYR A 149 -5.11 -22.37 -8.57
C TYR A 149 -5.60 -21.07 -7.92
N ILE A 150 -5.63 -21.06 -6.59
CA ILE A 150 -5.84 -19.87 -5.77
C ILE A 150 -4.49 -19.30 -5.32
N PHE A 151 -4.39 -17.97 -5.21
CA PHE A 151 -3.14 -17.31 -4.82
C PHE A 151 -3.22 -16.72 -3.42
N CYS A 152 -2.20 -16.96 -2.59
CA CYS A 152 -2.00 -16.27 -1.32
C CYS A 152 -0.59 -15.69 -1.30
N GLY A 153 -0.47 -14.41 -0.98
CA GLY A 153 0.80 -13.70 -1.03
C GLY A 153 1.03 -12.74 0.12
N GLY A 154 2.31 -12.47 0.36
CA GLY A 154 2.78 -11.49 1.33
C GLY A 154 3.31 -12.13 2.61
N SER A 155 3.70 -11.28 3.55
CA SER A 155 4.44 -11.72 4.73
C SER A 155 4.07 -10.95 5.99
N ASN A 156 3.85 -9.65 5.87
CA ASN A 156 3.58 -8.81 7.03
C ASN A 156 2.13 -8.97 7.50
N MET A 157 1.94 -9.29 8.79
CA MET A 157 0.63 -9.45 9.42
C MET A 157 -0.31 -10.39 8.64
N ARG A 158 0.25 -11.50 8.13
CA ARG A 158 -0.50 -12.53 7.41
C ARG A 158 -0.80 -13.72 8.31
N ASP A 159 -2.04 -14.16 8.29
CA ASP A 159 -2.46 -15.39 8.97
C ASP A 159 -2.35 -16.60 8.01
N HIS A 160 -1.11 -16.97 7.67
CA HIS A 160 -0.87 -18.12 6.79
C HIS A 160 -1.35 -19.43 7.41
N LYS A 161 -1.40 -19.54 8.74
CA LYS A 161 -1.86 -20.74 9.43
C LYS A 161 -3.31 -21.03 9.05
N SER A 162 -4.19 -20.05 9.23
CA SER A 162 -5.60 -20.20 8.88
C SER A 162 -5.82 -20.44 7.39
N PHE A 163 -5.00 -19.84 6.52
CA PHE A 163 -5.03 -20.13 5.09
C PHE A 163 -4.69 -21.59 4.79
N LEU A 164 -3.57 -22.08 5.32
CA LEU A 164 -3.12 -23.46 5.10
C LEU A 164 -4.12 -24.46 5.66
N GLU A 165 -4.71 -24.22 6.82
CA GLU A 165 -5.74 -25.08 7.43
C GLU A 165 -7.03 -25.12 6.61
N ALA A 166 -7.46 -23.99 6.05
CA ALA A 166 -8.68 -23.91 5.27
C ALA A 166 -8.60 -24.65 3.94
N ILE A 167 -7.42 -24.72 3.31
CA ILE A 167 -7.23 -25.39 2.02
C ILE A 167 -7.01 -26.89 2.13
N ILE A 168 -6.87 -27.43 3.36
CA ILE A 168 -6.68 -28.86 3.59
C ILE A 168 -7.88 -29.63 3.01
N ASP A 169 -7.60 -30.66 2.23
CA ASP A 169 -8.55 -31.55 1.54
C ASP A 169 -9.45 -30.87 0.49
N LEU A 170 -9.18 -29.62 0.11
CA LEU A 170 -9.94 -28.98 -0.96
C LEU A 170 -9.41 -29.41 -2.33
N PRO A 171 -10.29 -29.65 -3.32
CA PRO A 171 -9.91 -30.04 -4.68
C PRO A 171 -9.44 -28.83 -5.50
N VAL A 172 -8.66 -27.93 -4.88
CA VAL A 172 -8.08 -26.75 -5.52
C VAL A 172 -6.58 -26.72 -5.28
N ARG A 173 -5.81 -26.35 -6.29
CA ARG A 173 -4.38 -26.06 -6.09
C ARG A 173 -4.24 -24.68 -5.47
N ALA A 174 -3.26 -24.52 -4.58
CA ALA A 174 -2.92 -23.26 -3.97
C ALA A 174 -1.46 -22.89 -4.29
N VAL A 175 -1.21 -21.61 -4.49
CA VAL A 175 0.13 -21.05 -4.57
C VAL A 175 0.29 -20.04 -3.44
N LEU A 176 1.23 -20.31 -2.53
CA LEU A 176 1.62 -19.43 -1.44
C LEU A 176 2.98 -18.79 -1.73
N VAL A 177 3.06 -17.46 -1.77
CA VAL A 177 4.33 -16.74 -1.93
C VAL A 177 4.63 -15.93 -0.67
N THR A 178 5.62 -16.37 0.11
CA THR A 178 6.00 -15.71 1.36
C THR A 178 7.49 -15.93 1.69
N ASP A 179 8.12 -14.92 2.30
CA ASP A 179 9.48 -15.01 2.83
C ASP A 179 9.52 -15.33 4.34
N LYS A 180 8.36 -15.60 4.95
CA LYS A 180 8.23 -15.97 6.36
C LYS A 180 8.26 -17.49 6.52
N PRO A 181 8.89 -18.00 7.59
CA PRO A 181 8.76 -19.41 7.94
C PRO A 181 7.30 -19.73 8.25
N LEU A 182 6.83 -20.89 7.79
CA LEU A 182 5.49 -21.38 8.06
C LEU A 182 5.44 -22.00 9.47
N SER A 183 4.31 -21.82 10.16
CA SER A 183 4.07 -22.46 11.46
C SER A 183 3.80 -23.97 11.35
N SER A 184 3.48 -24.46 10.16
CA SER A 184 3.17 -25.86 9.86
C SER A 184 3.60 -26.22 8.44
N LYS A 185 3.68 -27.52 8.15
CA LYS A 185 3.96 -28.01 6.81
C LYS A 185 2.81 -27.62 5.88
N ALA A 186 3.13 -27.14 4.68
CA ALA A 186 2.13 -26.87 3.66
C ALA A 186 1.41 -28.16 3.22
N PRO A 187 0.09 -28.13 3.00
CA PRO A 187 -0.66 -29.25 2.42
C PRO A 187 -0.15 -29.65 1.03
N SER A 188 -0.43 -30.89 0.61
CA SER A 188 0.02 -31.42 -0.69
C SER A 188 -0.51 -30.66 -1.91
N ASN A 189 -1.69 -30.03 -1.78
CA ASN A 189 -2.28 -29.17 -2.81
C ASN A 189 -1.73 -27.73 -2.80
N CYS A 190 -0.75 -27.40 -1.95
CA CYS A 190 -0.19 -26.05 -1.82
C CYS A 190 1.29 -26.01 -2.22
N LYS A 191 1.61 -25.24 -3.27
CA LYS A 191 3.00 -24.94 -3.66
C LYS A 191 3.46 -23.65 -2.99
N VAL A 192 4.56 -23.73 -2.25
CA VAL A 192 5.14 -22.58 -1.53
C VAL A 192 6.36 -22.06 -2.27
N PHE A 193 6.40 -20.75 -2.48
CA PHE A 193 7.55 -20.01 -3.00
C PHE A 193 8.06 -19.03 -1.96
N GLY A 194 9.38 -18.81 -1.97
CA GLY A 194 10.03 -17.76 -1.21
C GLY A 194 9.80 -16.37 -1.80
N ARG A 195 10.75 -15.46 -1.58
CA ARG A 195 10.72 -14.14 -2.20
C ARG A 195 10.92 -14.23 -3.72
N LEU A 196 9.95 -13.73 -4.48
CA LEU A 196 10.00 -13.64 -5.94
C LEU A 196 10.26 -12.20 -6.43
N PRO A 197 10.80 -12.03 -7.65
CA PRO A 197 10.71 -10.78 -8.41
C PRO A 197 9.27 -10.26 -8.49
N LEU A 198 9.09 -8.93 -8.58
CA LEU A 198 7.77 -8.31 -8.52
C LEU A 198 6.89 -8.68 -9.73
N ASP A 199 7.48 -8.72 -10.91
CA ASP A 199 6.82 -9.13 -12.16
C ASP A 199 6.34 -10.58 -12.10
N GLU A 200 7.16 -11.50 -11.60
CA GLU A 200 6.78 -12.90 -11.39
C GLU A 200 5.66 -13.03 -10.34
N TYR A 201 5.78 -12.33 -9.21
CA TYR A 201 4.76 -12.29 -8.15
C TYR A 201 3.40 -11.84 -8.69
N ILE A 202 3.39 -10.75 -9.47
CA ILE A 202 2.16 -10.21 -10.06
C ILE A 202 1.63 -11.11 -11.19
N SER A 203 2.50 -11.75 -11.98
CA SER A 203 2.09 -12.72 -13.01
C SER A 203 1.37 -13.91 -12.39
N ILE A 204 1.92 -14.49 -11.32
CA ILE A 204 1.28 -15.60 -10.60
C ILE A 204 -0.07 -15.14 -10.01
N MET A 205 -0.13 -13.95 -9.41
CA MET A 205 -1.41 -13.40 -8.95
C MET A 205 -2.42 -13.24 -10.10
N ALA A 206 -1.97 -12.76 -11.26
CA ALA A 206 -2.80 -12.51 -12.44
C ALA A 206 -3.34 -13.79 -13.10
N ASP A 207 -2.68 -14.92 -12.92
CA ASP A 207 -3.09 -16.21 -13.47
C ASP A 207 -3.94 -17.05 -12.48
N SER A 208 -4.14 -16.56 -11.25
CA SER A 208 -4.96 -17.24 -10.23
C SER A 208 -6.47 -17.10 -10.47
N LEU A 209 -7.26 -18.02 -9.89
CA LEU A 209 -8.74 -17.97 -9.89
C LEU A 209 -9.23 -16.76 -9.10
N PHE A 210 -8.75 -16.67 -7.86
CA PHE A 210 -8.98 -15.57 -6.93
C PHE A 210 -7.79 -15.47 -5.97
N VAL A 211 -7.73 -14.35 -5.27
CA VAL A 211 -6.66 -14.03 -4.32
C VAL A 211 -7.18 -14.14 -2.90
N VAL A 212 -6.46 -14.87 -2.04
CA VAL A 212 -6.71 -14.93 -0.61
C VAL A 212 -5.66 -14.07 0.09
N VAL A 213 -6.11 -13.11 0.89
CA VAL A 213 -5.25 -12.25 1.71
C VAL A 213 -5.64 -12.46 3.16
N PRO A 214 -5.11 -13.49 3.83
CA PRO A 214 -5.41 -13.77 5.22
C PRO A 214 -4.71 -12.76 6.12
N LEU A 215 -5.47 -11.99 6.90
CA LEU A 215 -4.95 -10.92 7.75
C LEU A 215 -5.21 -11.23 9.22
N PHE A 216 -4.27 -10.87 10.10
CA PHE A 216 -4.56 -10.78 11.53
C PHE A 216 -5.45 -9.57 11.80
N GLN A 217 -6.33 -9.65 12.80
CA GLN A 217 -7.14 -8.50 13.18
C GLN A 217 -6.26 -7.36 13.71
N SER A 218 -6.28 -6.24 13.02
CA SER A 218 -5.59 -5.03 13.42
C SER A 218 -6.19 -3.83 12.69
N LYS A 219 -6.33 -2.71 13.41
CA LYS A 219 -6.67 -1.41 12.83
C LYS A 219 -5.50 -0.79 12.05
N LEU A 220 -4.28 -1.30 12.26
CA LEU A 220 -3.08 -0.83 11.59
C LEU A 220 -3.07 -1.27 10.12
N PRO A 221 -2.54 -0.48 9.19
CA PRO A 221 -2.59 -0.77 7.76
C PRO A 221 -1.70 -1.95 7.37
N HIS A 222 -2.32 -2.98 6.79
CA HIS A 222 -1.67 -4.16 6.23
C HIS A 222 -2.57 -4.79 5.15
N GLY A 223 -2.03 -5.66 4.29
CA GLY A 223 -2.83 -6.29 3.23
C GLY A 223 -3.08 -5.44 1.98
N HIS A 224 -3.14 -4.12 2.13
CA HIS A 224 -3.57 -3.19 1.08
C HIS A 224 -2.88 -3.35 -0.28
N CYS A 225 -1.55 -3.59 -0.29
CA CYS A 225 -0.82 -3.76 -1.54
C CYS A 225 -1.32 -4.95 -2.37
N ASP A 226 -1.55 -6.11 -1.74
CA ASP A 226 -1.96 -7.32 -2.44
C ASP A 226 -3.44 -7.24 -2.85
N ILE A 227 -4.28 -6.68 -1.98
CA ILE A 227 -5.70 -6.46 -2.26
C ILE A 227 -5.86 -5.50 -3.44
N SER A 228 -5.24 -4.32 -3.39
CA SER A 228 -5.30 -3.33 -4.48
C SER A 228 -4.78 -3.90 -5.81
N SER A 229 -3.72 -4.70 -5.76
CA SER A 229 -3.16 -5.37 -6.95
C SER A 229 -4.12 -6.42 -7.52
N ALA A 230 -4.70 -7.26 -6.69
CA ALA A 230 -5.69 -8.26 -7.10
C ALA A 230 -6.93 -7.60 -7.73
N LEU A 231 -7.44 -6.53 -7.13
CA LEU A 231 -8.60 -5.80 -7.64
C LEU A 231 -8.32 -5.15 -8.99
N SER A 232 -7.13 -4.57 -9.15
CA SER A 232 -6.66 -3.99 -10.42
C SER A 232 -6.50 -5.05 -11.52
N LEU A 233 -6.16 -6.29 -11.16
CA LEU A 233 -6.11 -7.43 -12.09
C LEU A 233 -7.49 -8.00 -12.44
N GLY A 234 -8.55 -7.51 -11.79
CA GLY A 234 -9.90 -8.06 -11.96
C GLY A 234 -10.15 -9.32 -11.13
N LYS A 235 -9.28 -9.67 -10.18
CA LYS A 235 -9.43 -10.89 -9.37
C LYS A 235 -10.40 -10.66 -8.20
N PRO A 236 -11.29 -11.62 -7.92
CA PRO A 236 -11.98 -11.69 -6.63
C PRO A 236 -10.97 -11.81 -5.49
N VAL A 237 -11.33 -11.28 -4.33
CA VAL A 237 -10.46 -11.27 -3.14
C VAL A 237 -11.22 -11.81 -1.94
N ILE A 238 -10.62 -12.81 -1.27
CA ILE A 238 -11.07 -13.30 0.04
C ILE A 238 -10.12 -12.74 1.10
N THR A 239 -10.64 -12.06 2.11
CA THR A 239 -9.81 -11.46 3.18
C THR A 239 -10.54 -11.44 4.52
N THR A 240 -9.81 -11.11 5.59
CA THR A 240 -10.35 -11.09 6.96
C THR A 240 -11.15 -9.82 7.21
N ARG A 241 -12.39 -9.97 7.70
CA ARG A 241 -13.22 -8.86 8.20
C ARG A 241 -12.71 -8.34 9.56
N GLY A 242 -12.85 -7.06 9.82
CA GLY A 242 -12.34 -6.42 11.04
C GLY A 242 -10.83 -6.19 10.99
N ALA A 243 -10.24 -6.23 9.81
CA ALA A 243 -8.85 -5.89 9.55
C ALA A 243 -8.78 -4.55 8.79
N SER A 244 -7.58 -4.06 8.50
CA SER A 244 -7.40 -2.75 7.85
C SER A 244 -8.00 -2.65 6.44
N ALA A 245 -8.37 -3.79 5.84
CA ALA A 245 -8.89 -3.86 4.49
C ALA A 245 -10.41 -3.66 4.37
N ASP A 246 -11.14 -3.48 5.47
CA ASP A 246 -12.61 -3.39 5.44
C ASP A 246 -13.13 -2.28 4.51
N SER A 247 -12.37 -1.19 4.37
CA SER A 247 -12.69 -0.08 3.45
C SER A 247 -12.66 -0.44 1.96
N TYR A 248 -12.10 -1.59 1.59
CA TYR A 248 -12.09 -2.10 0.20
C TYR A 248 -13.30 -2.99 -0.10
N ILE A 249 -14.16 -3.22 0.91
CA ILE A 249 -15.28 -4.17 0.85
C ILE A 249 -16.58 -3.36 0.78
N GLU A 250 -17.24 -3.40 -0.37
CA GLU A 250 -18.64 -2.96 -0.51
C GLU A 250 -19.51 -4.22 -0.68
N GLU A 251 -20.43 -4.46 0.26
CA GLU A 251 -21.40 -5.54 0.12
C GLU A 251 -22.35 -5.23 -1.06
N GLY A 252 -22.44 -6.14 -2.03
CA GLY A 252 -23.46 -6.09 -3.10
C GLY A 252 -23.11 -5.25 -4.35
N LEU A 253 -22.03 -4.47 -4.35
CA LEU A 253 -21.54 -3.76 -5.54
C LEU A 253 -20.26 -4.42 -6.04
N THR A 254 -20.43 -5.27 -7.06
CA THR A 254 -19.47 -5.88 -8.01
C THR A 254 -19.60 -7.41 -7.99
N GLN A 255 -19.71 -8.03 -9.17
CA GLN A 255 -19.58 -9.48 -9.40
C GLN A 255 -18.15 -10.00 -9.12
N LYS A 256 -17.51 -9.51 -8.05
CA LYS A 256 -16.26 -9.99 -7.48
C LYS A 256 -16.62 -10.44 -6.07
N ILE A 257 -16.68 -11.74 -5.86
CA ILE A 257 -17.00 -12.36 -4.59
C ILE A 257 -15.97 -11.89 -3.54
N PHE A 258 -16.41 -11.02 -2.63
CA PHE A 258 -15.70 -10.68 -1.40
C PHE A 258 -16.38 -11.42 -0.26
N LEU A 259 -15.91 -12.63 0.03
CA LEU A 259 -16.41 -13.39 1.17
C LEU A 259 -15.62 -12.98 2.40
N THR A 260 -16.39 -12.48 3.37
CA THR A 260 -15.94 -12.08 4.69
C THR A 260 -15.93 -13.28 5.64
N MET A 261 -15.27 -13.11 6.78
CA MET A 261 -15.30 -13.93 8.03
C MET A 261 -14.06 -14.78 8.34
N SER A 262 -13.86 -15.04 9.63
CA SER A 262 -12.74 -15.82 10.17
C SER A 262 -12.64 -17.12 9.40
N MET A 263 -11.48 -17.38 8.79
CA MET A 263 -11.29 -18.45 7.82
C MET A 263 -11.74 -19.82 8.33
N GLN A 264 -13.00 -20.18 8.08
CA GLN A 264 -13.55 -21.50 8.34
C GLN A 264 -13.67 -22.25 7.01
N LYS A 265 -13.15 -23.49 6.98
CA LYS A 265 -13.09 -24.41 5.82
C LYS A 265 -14.37 -24.45 4.96
N LYS A 266 -15.55 -24.27 5.57
CA LYS A 266 -16.87 -24.27 4.89
C LYS A 266 -17.03 -23.21 3.78
N PHE A 267 -16.38 -22.05 3.88
CA PHE A 267 -16.58 -20.97 2.91
C PHE A 267 -15.66 -21.05 1.69
N LEU A 268 -14.44 -21.58 1.85
CA LEU A 268 -13.58 -21.85 0.72
C LEU A 268 -14.22 -22.88 -0.22
N VAL A 269 -14.92 -23.88 0.35
CA VAL A 269 -15.73 -24.83 -0.42
C VAL A 269 -16.74 -24.11 -1.31
N TYR A 270 -17.52 -23.15 -0.77
CA TYR A 270 -18.50 -22.37 -1.55
C TYR A 270 -17.89 -21.53 -2.67
N ALA A 271 -16.66 -21.04 -2.52
CA ALA A 271 -15.98 -20.27 -3.56
C ALA A 271 -15.36 -21.17 -4.66
N ILE A 272 -15.23 -22.47 -4.40
CA ILE A 272 -14.60 -23.46 -5.30
C ILE A 272 -15.66 -24.29 -6.03
N THR A 273 -16.83 -24.53 -5.41
CA THR A 273 -17.99 -25.23 -5.99
C THR A 273 -18.89 -24.29 -6.78
#